data_AF-A0A2S6IET5-F1
#
_entry.id   AF-A0A2S6IET5-F1
#
_cell.length_a   1.000
_cell.length_b   1.000
_cell.length_c   1.000
_cell.angle_alpha   90.00
_cell.angle_beta   90.00
_cell.angle_gamma   90.00
#
_symmetry.space_group_name_H-M   'P 1'
#
loop_
_entity.id
_entity.type
_entity.pdbx_description
1 polymer ?
#
loop_
_entity_poly.entity_id
_entity_poly.type
_entity_poly.pdbx_seq_one_letter_code
_entity_poly.pdbx_strand_id
1 'polypeptide(L)'
;MKKVLIILCIALFTSCNTTPSDSQNDTQDPIKSSETYKLYVQAYNNYAACKQERPQLTKDFMDKKITQEEFSTALESNGKLCNIKKEIYNKYYQLLEAEFDKAAEAYEITE
;
A
#
# COMPACT_ATOMS: atom_id res chain seq x y z
N MET A 1 4.16 -1.01 -61.02
CA MET A 1 3.01 -0.08 -61.08
C MET A 1 1.77 -0.80 -60.57
N LYS A 2 1.29 -0.45 -59.36
CA LYS A 2 -0.09 -0.68 -58.89
C LYS A 2 -0.38 0.43 -57.86
N LYS A 3 -1.10 1.45 -58.32
CA LYS A 3 -1.83 2.44 -57.48
C LYS A 3 -3.22 1.85 -57.17
N VAL A 4 -4.00 2.57 -56.35
CA VAL A 4 -5.35 2.28 -55.78
C VAL A 4 -5.17 1.84 -54.30
N LEU A 5 -5.16 2.71 -53.25
CA LEU A 5 -6.07 3.81 -52.85
C LEU A 5 -7.55 3.41 -53.07
N ILE A 6 -8.47 3.36 -52.11
CA ILE A 6 -8.55 3.81 -50.73
C ILE A 6 -9.99 3.45 -50.27
N ILE A 7 -10.20 3.30 -48.95
CA ILE A 7 -11.46 3.53 -48.23
C ILE A 7 -12.64 2.55 -48.42
N LEU A 8 -13.34 2.40 -47.28
CA LEU A 8 -14.69 1.90 -47.09
C LEU A 8 -14.82 0.41 -46.83
N CYS A 9 -14.61 0.03 -45.57
CA CYS A 9 -15.53 -0.88 -44.90
C CYS A 9 -15.44 -0.71 -43.37
N ILE A 10 -16.53 -0.14 -42.83
CA ILE A 10 -17.10 -0.53 -41.53
C ILE A 10 -16.35 0.03 -40.31
N ALA A 11 -16.31 1.35 -40.23
CA ALA A 11 -16.53 2.03 -38.95
C ALA A 11 -18.03 1.91 -38.59
N LEU A 12 -18.45 0.71 -38.18
CA LEU A 12 -19.75 0.45 -37.56
C LEU A 12 -19.53 -0.38 -36.29
N PHE A 13 -18.91 0.24 -35.30
CA PHE A 13 -19.30 0.06 -33.91
C PHE A 13 -19.66 1.44 -33.37
N THR A 14 -20.78 1.94 -33.87
CA THR A 14 -21.59 2.95 -33.20
C THR A 14 -21.87 2.47 -31.78
N SER A 15 -21.44 3.30 -30.83
CA SER A 15 -22.18 3.61 -29.61
C SER A 15 -22.66 2.41 -28.77
N CYS A 16 -21.76 1.86 -27.96
CA CYS A 16 -22.17 1.69 -26.57
C CYS A 16 -22.20 3.09 -25.97
N ASN A 17 -23.40 3.66 -25.85
CA ASN A 17 -23.65 4.70 -24.85
C ASN A 17 -23.33 4.06 -23.49
N THR A 18 -22.07 4.10 -23.06
CA THR A 18 -21.84 4.34 -21.65
C THR A 18 -22.30 5.77 -21.43
N THR A 19 -23.59 5.88 -21.08
CA THR A 19 -24.07 6.94 -20.21
C THR A 19 -22.90 7.36 -19.31
N PRO A 20 -22.57 8.66 -19.19
CA PRO A 20 -21.85 9.10 -18.01
C PRO A 20 -22.82 8.85 -16.87
N SER A 21 -22.87 7.60 -16.41
CA SER A 21 -23.50 7.22 -15.18
C SER A 21 -22.72 8.02 -14.18
N ASP A 22 -23.42 9.02 -13.67
CA ASP A 22 -23.14 9.86 -12.53
C ASP A 22 -21.76 9.59 -11.97
N SER A 23 -20.92 10.63 -12.01
CA SER A 23 -19.92 10.88 -10.97
C SER A 23 -20.35 10.13 -9.73
N GLN A 24 -19.77 8.93 -9.53
CA GLN A 24 -19.84 8.28 -8.24
C GLN A 24 -19.25 9.37 -7.37
N ASN A 25 -20.10 9.97 -6.55
CA ASN A 25 -19.66 10.52 -5.29
C ASN A 25 -18.82 9.38 -4.73
N ASP A 26 -17.50 9.49 -4.98
CA ASP A 26 -16.49 8.80 -4.23
C ASP A 26 -16.80 9.29 -2.85
N THR A 27 -17.64 8.51 -2.17
CA THR A 27 -18.08 8.76 -0.81
C THR A 27 -16.79 8.46 -0.10
N GLN A 28 -15.95 9.49 -0.04
CA GLN A 28 -14.55 9.41 0.31
C GLN A 28 -14.57 8.78 1.68
N ASP A 29 -14.27 7.48 1.73
CA ASP A 29 -14.48 6.65 2.90
C ASP A 29 -13.80 7.39 4.05
N PRO A 30 -14.58 7.91 5.02
CA PRO A 30 -14.07 8.89 5.98
C PRO A 30 -12.91 8.30 6.76
N ILE A 31 -12.89 6.98 6.92
CA ILE A 31 -11.83 6.23 7.59
C ILE A 31 -10.58 6.14 6.70
N LYS A 32 -10.72 5.86 5.40
CA LYS A 32 -9.56 5.89 4.47
C LYS A 32 -8.97 7.29 4.28
N SER A 33 -9.75 8.33 4.55
CA SER A 33 -9.28 9.72 4.57
C SER A 33 -8.69 10.15 5.91
N SER A 34 -8.89 9.35 6.97
CA SER A 34 -8.47 9.68 8.33
C SER A 34 -6.95 9.74 8.46
N GLU A 35 -6.47 10.59 9.37
CA GLU A 35 -5.04 10.70 9.65
C GLU A 35 -4.49 9.38 10.22
N THR A 36 -5.28 8.69 11.03
CA THR A 36 -4.95 7.39 11.59
C THR A 36 -4.74 6.34 10.51
N TYR A 37 -5.58 6.31 9.46
CA TYR A 37 -5.37 5.41 8.33
C TYR A 37 -4.08 5.71 7.56
N LYS A 38 -3.75 6.99 7.33
CA LYS A 38 -2.49 7.37 6.67
C LYS A 38 -1.27 6.94 7.48
N LEU A 39 -1.30 7.17 8.80
CA LEU A 39 -0.25 6.75 9.72
C LEU A 39 -0.13 5.23 9.80
N TYR A 40 -1.24 4.51 9.79
CA TYR A 40 -1.28 3.05 9.69
C TYR A 40 -0.58 2.56 8.41
N VAL A 41 -0.93 3.11 7.24
CA VAL A 41 -0.32 2.72 5.96
C VAL A 41 1.18 3.02 5.96
N GLN A 42 1.59 4.18 6.47
CA GLN A 42 3.00 4.53 6.59
C GLN A 42 3.75 3.55 7.51
N ALA A 43 3.18 3.23 8.68
CA ALA A 43 3.77 2.30 9.64
C ALA A 43 3.87 0.88 9.06
N TYR A 44 2.85 0.41 8.35
CA TYR A 44 2.87 -0.85 7.63
C TYR A 44 4.02 -0.90 6.62
N ASN A 45 4.14 0.12 5.75
CA ASN A 45 5.20 0.18 4.75
C ASN A 45 6.60 0.20 5.38
N ASN A 46 6.77 0.96 6.47
CA ASN A 46 8.02 1.02 7.23
C ASN A 46 8.40 -0.33 7.83
N TYR A 47 7.43 -1.05 8.41
CA TYR A 47 7.66 -2.40 8.95
C TYR A 47 7.93 -3.42 7.85
N ALA A 48 7.23 -3.35 6.72
CA ALA A 48 7.46 -4.23 5.57
C ALA A 48 8.86 -4.06 4.97
N ALA A 49 9.32 -2.80 4.83
CA ALA A 49 10.65 -2.50 4.31
C ALA A 49 11.79 -3.09 5.18
N CYS A 50 11.62 -3.12 6.50
CA CYS A 50 12.66 -3.63 7.40
C CYS A 50 12.96 -5.13 7.17
N LYS A 51 11.99 -5.89 6.64
CA LYS A 51 12.16 -7.31 6.29
C LYS A 51 13.05 -7.50 5.05
N GLN A 52 13.19 -6.47 4.22
CA GLN A 52 14.03 -6.48 3.01
C GLN A 52 15.51 -6.20 3.31
N GLU A 53 15.83 -5.65 4.48
CA GLU A 53 17.21 -5.33 4.86
C GLU A 53 18.04 -6.59 5.19
N ARG A 54 17.44 -7.62 5.80
CA ARG A 54 18.18 -8.86 6.18
C ARG A 54 18.75 -9.63 4.98
N PRO A 55 18.00 -9.83 3.87
CA PRO A 55 18.56 -10.41 2.65
C PRO A 55 19.76 -9.63 2.12
N GLN A 56 19.71 -8.30 2.15
CA GLN A 56 20.80 -7.46 1.68
C GLN A 56 22.04 -7.57 2.57
N LEU A 57 21.87 -7.53 3.89
CA LEU A 57 22.97 -7.75 4.85
C LEU A 57 23.61 -9.14 4.66
N THR A 58 22.79 -10.16 4.43
CA THR A 58 23.28 -11.53 4.19
C THR A 58 24.09 -11.58 2.90
N LYS A 59 23.60 -10.94 1.83
CA LYS A 59 24.32 -10.85 0.56
C LYS A 59 25.66 -10.13 0.73
N ASP A 60 25.69 -9.00 1.41
CA ASP A 60 26.92 -8.23 1.57
C ASP A 60 27.97 -8.96 2.43
N PHE A 61 27.53 -9.75 3.41
CA PHE A 61 28.41 -10.66 4.14
C PHE A 61 28.96 -11.79 3.25
N MET A 62 28.11 -12.44 2.46
CA MET A 62 28.52 -13.50 1.52
C MET A 62 29.46 -12.98 0.42
N ASP A 63 29.23 -11.76 -0.05
CA ASP A 63 30.07 -11.05 -1.01
C ASP A 63 31.36 -10.50 -0.37
N LYS A 64 31.59 -10.73 0.93
CA LYS A 64 32.74 -10.27 1.72
C LYS A 64 32.93 -8.74 1.71
N LYS A 65 31.83 -7.98 1.56
CA LYS A 65 31.84 -6.51 1.63
C LYS A 65 31.86 -6.00 3.06
N ILE A 66 31.38 -6.82 4.00
CA ILE A 66 31.38 -6.56 5.44
C ILE A 66 32.00 -7.75 6.17
N THR A 67 32.58 -7.47 7.34
CA THR A 67 33.15 -8.47 8.24
C THR A 67 32.07 -9.22 9.02
N GLN A 68 32.46 -10.30 9.69
CA GLN A 68 31.58 -11.05 10.59
C GLN A 68 31.04 -10.18 11.74
N GLU A 69 31.88 -9.31 12.29
CA GLU A 69 31.52 -8.42 13.41
C GLU A 69 30.50 -7.35 12.95
N GLU A 70 30.75 -6.73 11.80
CA GLU A 70 29.83 -5.77 11.18
C GLU A 70 28.50 -6.44 10.82
N PHE A 71 28.53 -7.65 10.27
CA PHE A 71 27.31 -8.41 9.95
C PHE A 71 26.49 -8.74 11.20
N SER A 72 27.13 -9.22 12.28
CA SER A 72 26.45 -9.53 13.54
C SER A 72 25.80 -8.28 14.15
N THR A 73 26.54 -7.16 14.18
CA THR A 73 26.06 -5.88 14.71
C THR A 73 24.89 -5.35 13.88
N ALA A 74 24.98 -5.44 12.55
CA ALA A 74 23.92 -5.00 11.65
C ALA A 74 22.65 -5.86 11.79
N LEU A 75 22.79 -7.18 11.96
CA LEU A 75 21.64 -8.07 12.20
C LEU A 75 20.94 -7.78 13.53
N GLU A 76 21.70 -7.51 14.60
CA GLU A 76 21.12 -7.16 15.90
C GLU A 76 20.38 -5.82 15.82
N SER A 77 21.02 -4.81 15.21
CA SER A 77 20.43 -3.48 15.02
C SER A 77 19.15 -3.54 14.16
N ASN A 78 19.19 -4.25 13.03
CA ASN A 78 18.01 -4.47 12.19
C ASN A 78 16.89 -5.18 12.97
N GLY A 79 17.21 -6.20 13.78
CA GLY A 79 16.24 -6.90 14.60
C GLY A 79 15.52 -5.97 15.59
N LYS A 80 16.28 -5.15 16.32
CA LYS A 80 15.72 -4.16 17.26
C LYS A 80 14.84 -3.14 16.54
N LEU A 81 15.33 -2.59 15.43
CA LEU A 81 14.60 -1.59 14.65
C LEU A 81 13.31 -2.16 14.04
N CYS A 82 13.36 -3.39 13.51
CA CYS A 82 12.18 -4.09 12.99
C CYS A 82 11.12 -4.30 14.07
N ASN A 83 11.52 -4.65 15.30
CA ASN A 83 10.59 -4.82 16.41
C ASN A 83 9.91 -3.50 16.79
N ILE A 84 10.67 -2.41 16.89
CA ILE A 84 10.09 -1.07 17.15
C ILE A 84 9.10 -0.68 16.06
N LYS A 85 9.44 -0.90 14.78
CA LYS A 85 8.53 -0.62 13.65
C LYS A 85 7.27 -1.48 13.70
N LYS A 86 7.38 -2.74 14.15
CA LYS A 86 6.22 -3.62 14.36
C LYS A 86 5.30 -3.09 15.48
N GLU A 87 5.86 -2.64 16.59
CA GLU A 87 5.10 -2.06 17.69
C GLU A 87 4.35 -0.80 17.26
N ILE A 88 5.01 0.07 16.49
CA ILE A 88 4.38 1.28 15.91
C ILE A 88 3.22 0.89 14.97
N TYR A 89 3.45 -0.07 14.06
CA TYR A 89 2.41 -0.60 13.18
C TYR A 89 1.21 -1.14 13.98
N ASN A 90 1.46 -1.98 14.99
CA ASN A 90 0.41 -2.55 15.84
C ASN A 90 -0.39 -1.46 16.56
N LYS A 91 0.28 -0.40 17.05
CA LYS A 91 -0.39 0.70 17.72
C LYS A 91 -1.32 1.47 16.79
N TYR A 92 -0.89 1.77 15.57
CA TYR A 92 -1.77 2.43 14.60
C TYR A 92 -2.89 1.53 14.10
N TYR A 93 -2.65 0.22 14.00
CA TYR A 93 -3.70 -0.76 13.72
C TYR A 93 -4.79 -0.71 14.80
N GLN A 94 -4.42 -0.75 16.08
CA GLN A 94 -5.37 -0.66 17.20
C GLN A 94 -6.15 0.65 17.23
N LEU A 95 -5.50 1.77 16.91
CA LEU A 95 -6.17 3.06 16.82
C LEU A 95 -7.18 3.09 15.66
N LEU A 96 -6.80 2.51 14.51
CA LEU A 96 -7.68 2.43 13.34
C LEU A 96 -8.89 1.52 13.63
N GLU A 97 -8.67 0.38 14.28
CA GLU A 97 -9.73 -0.53 14.74
C GLU A 97 -10.71 0.20 15.67
N ALA A 98 -10.22 0.96 16.64
CA ALA A 98 -11.07 1.75 17.52
C ALA A 98 -11.84 2.88 16.80
N GLU A 99 -11.32 3.43 15.69
CA GLU A 99 -12.07 4.38 14.84
C GLU A 99 -13.20 3.68 14.08
N PHE A 100 -12.94 2.47 13.56
CA PHE A 100 -13.97 1.64 12.92
C PHE A 100 -15.08 1.27 13.91
N ASP A 101 -14.73 0.81 15.12
CA ASP A 101 -15.69 0.40 16.13
C ASP A 101 -16.61 1.57 16.53
N LYS A 102 -16.04 2.76 16.77
CA LYS A 102 -16.83 3.97 17.05
C LYS A 102 -17.74 4.38 15.91
N ALA A 103 -17.27 4.25 14.66
CA ALA A 103 -18.09 4.55 13.51
C ALA A 103 -19.26 3.56 13.42
N ALA A 104 -18.99 2.26 13.58
CA ALA A 104 -20.02 1.22 13.59
C ALA A 104 -21.08 1.46 14.69
N GLU A 105 -20.67 1.73 15.93
CA GLU A 105 -21.58 2.10 17.02
C GLU A 105 -22.44 3.33 16.67
N ALA A 106 -21.84 4.36 16.07
CA ALA A 106 -22.58 5.56 15.67
C ALA A 106 -23.65 5.29 14.59
N TYR A 107 -23.44 4.28 13.74
CA TYR A 107 -24.43 3.84 12.75
C TYR A 107 -25.49 2.89 13.34
N GLU A 108 -25.13 2.07 14.34
CA GLU A 108 -26.04 1.12 15.01
C GLU A 108 -26.92 1.75 16.11
N ILE A 109 -26.70 3.02 16.50
CA ILE A 109 -27.54 3.75 17.48
C ILE A 109 -28.62 4.62 16.79
N THR A 110 -28.67 4.64 15.45
CA THR A 110 -29.69 5.37 14.67
C THR A 110 -30.81 4.48 14.11
N GLU A 111 -31.30 3.50 14.90
CA GLU A 111 -32.60 2.84 14.67
C GLU A 111 -33.66 3.26 15.69
#